data_AF-A0A2W7RVA5-F1
#
_entry.id   AF-A0A2W7RVA5-F1
#
_cell.length_a   1.000
_cell.length_b   1.000
_cell.length_c   1.000
_cell.angle_alpha   90.00
_cell.angle_beta   90.00
_cell.angle_gamma   90.00
#
_symmetry.space_group_name_H-M   'P 1'
#
loop_
_entity.id
_entity.type
_entity.pdbx_description
1 polymer ?
#
loop_
_entity_poly.entity_id
_entity_poly.type
_entity_poly.pdbx_seq_one_letter_code
_entity_poly.pdbx_strand_id
1 'polypeptide(L)'
;MLQAERNARESHDRLNGHIEAQMPEWGLAPALNALQALRGVALISAVTFLAEIGDVRRFEAPVKLMAYLGLVPSENSTGKTTKRGRITRAGNSRVRHKLIECAWTYRLPAPPG
;
A
#
# COMPACT_ATOMS: atom_id res chain seq x y z
N MET A 1 28.41 16.93 -2.55
CA MET A 1 27.58 15.70 -2.65
C MET A 1 27.16 15.20 -1.27
N LEU A 2 28.09 14.92 -0.36
CA LEU A 2 27.81 14.43 1.01
C LEU A 2 26.84 15.31 1.84
N GLN A 3 26.94 16.64 1.77
CA GLN A 3 26.04 17.53 2.52
C GLN A 3 24.59 17.50 1.99
N ALA A 4 24.41 17.37 0.68
CA ALA A 4 23.07 17.32 0.08
C ALA A 4 22.34 16.01 0.43
N GLU A 5 23.06 14.89 0.42
CA GLU A 5 22.52 13.58 0.85
C GLU A 5 22.14 13.60 2.33
N ARG A 6 22.98 14.20 3.18
CA ARG A 6 22.70 14.36 4.61
C ARG A 6 21.43 15.18 4.85
N ASN A 7 21.33 16.35 4.24
CA ASN A 7 20.16 17.23 4.38
C ASN A 7 18.86 16.54 3.90
N ALA A 8 18.94 15.76 2.82
CA ALA A 8 17.80 14.99 2.32
C ALA A 8 17.37 13.89 3.30
N ARG A 9 18.33 13.18 3.89
CA ARG A 9 18.05 12.13 4.87
C ARG A 9 17.46 12.71 6.16
N GLU A 10 18.00 13.80 6.67
CA GLU A 10 17.46 14.49 7.85
C GLU A 10 16.04 14.99 7.61
N SER A 11 15.76 15.52 6.41
CA SER A 11 14.42 15.96 6.05
C SER A 11 13.43 14.79 5.99
N HIS A 12 13.86 13.67 5.40
CA HIS A 12 13.07 12.45 5.34
C HIS A 12 12.76 11.88 6.73
N ASP A 13 13.78 11.74 7.58
CA ASP A 13 13.65 11.19 8.92
C ASP A 13 12.76 12.08 9.80
N ARG A 14 12.88 13.40 9.67
CA ARG A 14 12.01 14.36 10.35
C ARG A 14 10.54 14.23 9.93
N LEU A 15 10.27 14.10 8.63
CA LEU A 15 8.89 13.94 8.13
C LEU A 15 8.29 12.61 8.59
N ASN A 16 9.08 11.53 8.55
CA ASN A 16 8.64 10.23 9.05
C ASN A 16 8.34 10.29 10.55
N GLY A 17 9.19 10.94 11.34
CA GLY A 17 8.97 11.10 12.78
C GLY A 17 7.68 11.85 13.12
N HIS A 18 7.31 12.87 12.32
CA HIS A 18 6.02 13.55 12.50
C HIS A 18 4.82 12.64 12.19
N ILE A 19 4.93 11.79 11.17
CA ILE A 19 3.88 10.81 10.86
C ILE A 19 3.75 9.84 12.04
N GLU A 20 4.86 9.24 12.47
CA GLU A 20 4.90 8.28 13.59
C GLU A 20 4.25 8.84 14.85
N ALA A 21 4.57 10.08 15.21
CA ALA A 21 4.02 10.73 16.41
C ALA A 21 2.49 10.90 16.37
N GLN A 22 1.89 10.99 15.19
CA GLN A 22 0.44 11.17 15.01
C GLN A 22 -0.32 9.84 14.94
N MET A 23 0.36 8.73 14.67
CA MET A 23 -0.29 7.45 14.41
C MET A 23 -1.05 6.86 15.61
N PRO A 24 -0.58 6.96 16.87
CA PRO A 24 -1.30 6.40 18.02
C PRO A 24 -2.71 6.97 18.19
N GLU A 25 -2.89 8.26 17.87
CA GLU A 25 -4.17 8.97 17.99
C GLU A 25 -5.08 8.77 16.77
N TRP A 26 -4.57 8.12 15.71
CA TRP A 26 -5.37 7.89 14.53
C TRP A 26 -6.39 6.78 14.76
N GLY A 27 -7.67 7.01 14.43
CA GLY A 27 -8.73 6.01 14.60
C GLY A 27 -8.50 4.69 13.85
N LEU A 28 -7.55 4.63 12.92
CA LEU A 28 -7.14 3.42 12.19
C LEU A 28 -5.86 2.78 12.74
N ALA A 29 -5.34 3.20 13.89
CA ALA A 29 -4.12 2.65 14.50
C ALA A 29 -4.12 1.12 14.65
N PRO A 30 -5.23 0.44 15.02
CA PRO A 30 -5.26 -1.02 15.04
C PRO A 30 -5.05 -1.65 13.66
N ALA A 31 -5.64 -1.06 12.61
CA ALA A 31 -5.46 -1.51 11.25
C ALA A 31 -4.04 -1.23 10.74
N LEU A 32 -3.45 -0.11 11.14
CA LEU A 32 -2.06 0.24 10.83
C LEU A 32 -1.10 -0.82 11.39
N ASN A 33 -1.25 -1.17 12.67
CA ASN A 33 -0.43 -2.19 13.32
C ASN A 33 -0.59 -3.56 12.65
N ALA A 34 -1.82 -3.95 12.29
CA ALA A 34 -2.09 -5.19 11.59
C ALA A 34 -1.42 -5.23 10.19
N LEU A 35 -1.42 -4.10 9.47
CA LEU A 35 -0.74 -4.01 8.18
C LEU A 35 0.79 -4.08 8.35
N GLN A 36 1.36 -3.42 9.34
CA GLN A 36 2.81 -3.45 9.58
C GLN A 36 3.33 -4.81 10.07
N ALA A 37 2.46 -5.68 10.58
CA ALA A 37 2.80 -7.07 10.87
C ALA A 37 3.05 -7.89 9.59
N LEU A 38 2.58 -7.44 8.43
CA LEU A 38 2.87 -8.06 7.15
C LEU A 38 4.30 -7.70 6.71
N ARG A 39 5.11 -8.73 6.44
CA ARG A 39 6.45 -8.52 5.89
C ARG A 39 6.38 -7.68 4.61
N GLY A 40 7.29 -6.72 4.47
CA GLY A 40 7.34 -5.81 3.33
C GLY A 40 6.40 -4.61 3.43
N VAL A 41 5.57 -4.52 4.46
CA VAL A 41 4.70 -3.37 4.72
C VAL A 41 5.27 -2.53 5.86
N ALA A 42 5.94 -1.44 5.52
CA ALA A 42 6.44 -0.45 6.47
C ALA A 42 5.41 0.66 6.73
N LEU A 43 5.69 1.54 7.71
CA LEU A 43 4.82 2.64 8.13
C LEU A 43 4.25 3.43 6.94
N ILE A 44 5.11 3.99 6.09
CA ILE A 44 4.69 4.85 4.98
C ILE A 44 3.78 4.08 4.01
N SER A 45 4.05 2.80 3.78
CA SER A 45 3.19 1.96 2.94
C SER A 45 1.80 1.77 3.56
N ALA A 46 1.75 1.44 4.85
CA ALA A 46 0.51 1.19 5.57
C ALA A 46 -0.32 2.48 5.75
N VAL A 47 0.32 3.58 6.12
CA VAL A 47 -0.31 4.90 6.23
C VAL A 47 -0.84 5.35 4.88
N THR A 48 -0.05 5.23 3.81
CA THR A 48 -0.53 5.57 2.45
C THR A 48 -1.75 4.74 2.07
N PHE A 49 -1.73 3.44 2.35
CA PHE A 49 -2.86 2.55 2.07
C PHE A 49 -4.10 3.00 2.86
N LEU A 50 -3.99 3.17 4.17
CA LEU A 50 -5.12 3.51 5.03
C LEU A 50 -5.62 4.95 4.81
N ALA A 51 -4.76 5.90 4.43
CA ALA A 51 -5.17 7.27 4.13
C ALA A 51 -5.98 7.35 2.83
N GLU A 52 -5.62 6.54 1.83
CA GLU A 52 -6.29 6.53 0.52
C GLU A 52 -7.56 5.63 0.52
N ILE A 53 -7.55 4.56 1.31
CA ILE A 53 -8.63 3.57 1.35
C ILE A 53 -9.60 3.83 2.51
N GLY A 54 -9.12 4.36 3.62
CA GLY A 54 -9.86 4.46 4.87
C GLY A 54 -10.17 3.08 5.44
N ASP A 55 -11.35 2.95 6.05
CA ASP A 55 -11.83 1.69 6.59
C ASP A 55 -12.12 0.67 5.47
N VAL A 56 -11.35 -0.42 5.43
CA VAL A 56 -11.51 -1.51 4.46
C VAL A 56 -12.85 -2.23 4.58
N ARG A 57 -13.53 -2.13 5.73
CA ARG A 57 -14.87 -2.72 5.94
C ARG A 57 -15.95 -2.05 5.10
N ARG A 58 -15.67 -0.90 4.49
CA ARG A 58 -16.57 -0.26 3.52
C ARG A 58 -16.77 -1.10 2.24
N PHE A 59 -15.90 -2.08 1.99
CA PHE A 59 -16.04 -3.01 0.87
C PHE A 59 -16.70 -4.30 1.36
N GLU A 60 -17.82 -4.66 0.75
CA GLU A 60 -18.58 -5.88 1.09
C GLU A 60 -17.78 -7.18 0.89
N ALA A 61 -16.76 -7.17 0.03
CA ALA A 61 -15.91 -8.32 -0.24
C ALA A 61 -14.48 -7.90 -0.62
N PRO A 62 -13.44 -8.69 -0.27
CA PRO A 62 -12.05 -8.39 -0.63
C PRO A 62 -11.82 -8.18 -2.13
N VAL A 63 -12.54 -8.93 -2.98
CA VAL A 63 -12.46 -8.78 -4.44
C VAL A 63 -12.89 -7.39 -4.91
N LYS A 64 -13.84 -6.75 -4.22
CA LYS A 64 -14.27 -5.38 -4.55
C LYS A 64 -13.18 -4.36 -4.21
N LEU A 65 -12.48 -4.54 -3.10
CA LEU A 65 -11.30 -3.73 -2.78
C LEU A 65 -10.20 -3.95 -3.83
N MET A 66 -9.90 -5.20 -4.19
CA MET A 66 -8.89 -5.49 -5.22
C MET A 66 -9.24 -4.88 -6.58
N ALA A 67 -10.52 -4.90 -6.96
CA ALA A 67 -11.00 -4.24 -8.17
C ALA A 67 -10.88 -2.70 -8.08
N TYR A 68 -11.23 -2.12 -6.93
CA TYR A 68 -11.08 -0.68 -6.67
C TYR A 68 -9.61 -0.22 -6.74
N LEU A 69 -8.68 -1.06 -6.27
CA LEU A 69 -7.24 -0.82 -6.37
C LEU A 69 -6.71 -1.04 -7.80
N GLY A 70 -7.52 -1.59 -8.70
CA GLY A 70 -7.09 -1.99 -10.03
C GLY A 70 -6.05 -3.11 -10.00
N LEU A 71 -6.16 -4.05 -9.05
CA LEU A 71 -5.32 -5.25 -8.97
C LEU A 71 -5.93 -6.43 -9.73
N VAL A 72 -7.22 -6.34 -10.06
CA VAL A 72 -7.93 -7.36 -10.85
C VAL A 72 -7.73 -7.08 -12.35
N PRO A 73 -7.37 -8.09 -13.17
CA PRO A 73 -7.31 -7.94 -14.63
C PRO A 73 -8.66 -7.49 -15.22
N SER A 74 -8.67 -6.80 -16.35
CA SER A 74 -9.94 -6.56 -17.07
C SER A 74 -10.58 -7.87 -17.48
N GLU A 75 -11.90 -7.91 -17.49
CA GLU A 75 -12.66 -9.03 -18.03
C GLU A 75 -13.61 -8.50 -19.11
N ASN A 76 -13.40 -8.92 -20.35
CA ASN A 76 -14.30 -8.67 -21.47
C ASN A 76 -14.96 -10.00 -21.86
N SER A 77 -15.95 -10.40 -21.08
CA SER A 77 -16.71 -11.64 -21.30
C SER A 77 -18.01 -11.33 -22.04
N THR A 78 -18.27 -12.05 -23.13
CA THR A 78 -19.57 -12.04 -23.82
C THR A 78 -20.08 -13.46 -23.95
N GLY A 79 -21.30 -13.70 -23.45
CA GLY A 79 -21.97 -15.01 -23.52
C GLY A 79 -21.14 -16.16 -22.95
N LYS A 80 -20.63 -17.04 -23.82
CA LYS A 80 -19.88 -18.28 -23.47
C LYS A 80 -18.36 -18.11 -23.46
N THR A 81 -17.83 -16.92 -23.74
CA THR A 81 -16.39 -16.69 -23.87
C THR A 81 -15.89 -15.78 -22.76
N THR A 82 -15.03 -16.31 -21.89
CA THR A 82 -14.32 -15.52 -20.88
C THR A 82 -12.97 -15.04 -21.43
N LYS A 83 -12.78 -13.72 -21.55
CA LYS A 83 -11.47 -13.13 -21.88
C LYS A 83 -10.99 -12.26 -20.74
N ARG A 84 -9.93 -12.70 -20.07
CA ARG A 84 -9.21 -11.91 -19.07
C ARG A 84 -8.07 -11.15 -19.76
N GLY A 85 -8.08 -9.83 -19.64
CA GLY A 85 -7.12 -8.91 -20.24
C GLY A 85 -6.03 -8.48 -19.24
N ARG A 86 -5.43 -7.32 -19.48
CA ARG A 86 -4.37 -6.76 -18.63
C ARG A 86 -4.94 -6.14 -17.35
N ILE A 87 -4.09 -5.91 -16.37
CA ILE A 87 -4.41 -4.97 -15.27
C ILE A 87 -4.84 -3.65 -15.89
N THR A 88 -6.00 -3.15 -15.46
CA THR A 88 -6.56 -1.92 -16.01
C THR A 88 -5.79 -0.70 -15.52
N ARG A 89 -5.89 0.41 -16.26
CA ARG A 89 -5.39 1.71 -15.75
C ARG A 89 -6.30 2.30 -14.66
N ALA A 90 -7.48 1.72 -14.46
CA ALA A 90 -8.45 2.17 -13.46
C ALA A 90 -7.98 1.84 -12.03
N GLY A 91 -8.60 2.48 -11.05
CA GLY A 91 -8.30 2.31 -9.63
C GLY A 91 -7.14 3.16 -9.11
N ASN A 92 -6.87 3.06 -7.82
CA ASN A 92 -5.90 3.90 -7.13
C ASN A 92 -4.44 3.51 -7.49
N SER A 93 -3.84 4.26 -8.42
CA SER A 93 -2.48 3.99 -8.92
C SER A 93 -1.39 4.12 -7.85
N ARG A 94 -1.55 5.05 -6.90
CA ARG A 94 -0.60 5.26 -5.80
C ARG A 94 -0.57 4.05 -4.88
N VAL A 95 -1.75 3.62 -4.43
CA VAL A 95 -1.87 2.45 -3.55
C VAL A 95 -1.42 1.19 -4.28
N ARG A 96 -1.82 1.00 -5.54
CA ARG A 96 -1.37 -0.13 -6.37
C ARG A 96 0.15 -0.19 -6.48
N HIS A 97 0.79 0.92 -6.82
CA HIS A 97 2.25 0.99 -6.89
C HIS A 97 2.88 0.62 -5.55
N LYS A 98 2.38 1.19 -4.44
CA LYS A 98 2.90 0.91 -3.11
C LYS A 98 2.75 -0.57 -2.70
N LEU A 99 1.62 -1.20 -3.01
CA LEU A 99 1.39 -2.62 -2.73
C LEU A 99 2.30 -3.53 -3.57
N ILE A 100 2.57 -3.15 -4.82
CA ILE A 100 3.53 -3.87 -5.67
C ILE A 100 4.93 -3.80 -5.06
N GLU A 101 5.39 -2.61 -4.63
CA GLU A 101 6.68 -2.45 -3.93
C GLU A 101 6.75 -3.34 -2.68
N CYS A 102 5.70 -3.33 -1.84
CA CYS A 102 5.63 -4.17 -0.64
C CYS A 102 5.76 -5.67 -0.98
N ALA A 103 5.09 -6.12 -2.05
CA ALA A 103 5.16 -7.50 -2.51
C ALA A 103 6.56 -7.88 -3.04
N TRP A 104 7.27 -6.95 -3.69
CA TRP A 104 8.66 -7.14 -4.09
C TRP A 104 9.59 -7.23 -2.89
N THR A 105 9.43 -6.36 -1.89
CA THR A 105 10.19 -6.43 -0.63
C THR A 105 9.91 -7.74 0.10
N TYR A 106 8.66 -8.22 0.10
CA TYR A 106 8.32 -9.51 0.67
C TYR A 106 9.09 -10.67 0.04
N ARG A 107 9.51 -10.58 -1.22
CA ARG A 107 10.31 -11.63 -1.87
C ARG A 107 11.73 -11.75 -1.29
N LEU A 108 12.25 -10.69 -0.66
CA LEU A 108 13.60 -10.66 -0.12
C LEU A 108 13.67 -11.45 1.21
N PRO A 109 14.83 -12.04 1.54
CA PRO A 109 15.05 -12.64 2.85
C PRO A 109 14.75 -11.62 3.96
N ALA A 110 14.21 -12.09 5.08
CA ALA A 110 14.11 -11.24 6.25
C ALA A 110 15.54 -10.79 6.64
N PRO A 111 15.76 -9.50 6.94
CA PRO A 111 17.04 -9.05 7.46
C PRO A 111 17.40 -9.90 8.69
N PRO A 112 18.68 -10.28 8.87
CA PRO A 112 19.11 -10.87 10.13
C PRO A 112 18.78 -9.87 11.26
N GLY A 113 18.10 -10.37 12.30
CA GLY A 113 17.73 -9.60 13.48
C GLY A 113 18.92 -9.29 14.38
#